data_AF-A0A8S3HPF8-F1
#
_entry.id   AF-A0A8S3HPF8-F1
#
_cell.length_a   1.000
_cell.length_b   1.000
_cell.length_c   1.000
_cell.angle_alpha   90.00
_cell.angle_beta   90.00
_cell.angle_gamma   90.00
#
_symmetry.space_group_name_H-M   'P 1'
#
loop_
_entity.id
_entity.type
_entity.pdbx_description
1 polymer ?
#
loop_
_entity_poly.entity_id
_entity_poly.type
_entity_poly.pdbx_seq_one_letter_code
_entity_poly.pdbx_strand_id
1 'polypeptide(L)'
;KMPKRKTGQRKKAEKQKERQKILQSAFHNKQLVEWPCNFLMDCDKCKKQQKNRAFCYFCQAIQALPVCAQCGKQKCLSKTGDCLIKHGTVHATGLQLVGAICDFCEAWICHSKKCLTTHPCRCPLQNGDCTECNRSVWEHGGRVFQCSFCAQSLCEDDQFEHQASCQVLESENFKCKNERMMMCRI
;
A
#
# COMPACT_ATOMS: atom_id res chain seq x y z
N LYS A 1 -44.71 -0.43 18.18
CA LYS A 1 -43.66 -1.24 18.85
C LYS A 1 -42.41 -0.37 19.03
N MET A 2 -42.02 -0.03 20.26
CA MET A 2 -40.77 0.71 20.51
C MET A 2 -39.55 -0.19 20.23
N PRO A 3 -38.50 0.30 19.55
CA PRO A 3 -37.27 -0.46 19.34
C PRO A 3 -36.65 -0.84 20.69
N LYS A 4 -36.34 -2.13 20.88
CA LYS A 4 -35.69 -2.61 22.11
C LYS A 4 -34.38 -1.83 22.34
N ARG A 5 -34.16 -1.41 23.60
CA ARG A 5 -32.96 -0.67 24.02
C ARG A 5 -31.71 -1.45 23.59
N LYS A 6 -30.83 -0.81 22.80
CA LYS A 6 -29.62 -1.49 22.28
C LYS A 6 -28.71 -1.89 23.44
N THR A 7 -28.27 -3.14 23.46
CA THR A 7 -27.27 -3.65 24.40
C THR A 7 -25.93 -2.93 24.23
N GLY A 8 -25.10 -2.89 25.27
CA GLY A 8 -23.76 -2.28 25.20
C GLY A 8 -22.88 -2.90 24.11
N GLN A 9 -22.98 -4.21 23.91
CA GLN A 9 -22.30 -4.92 22.83
C GLN A 9 -22.74 -4.45 21.43
N ARG A 10 -24.06 -4.27 21.22
CA ARG A 10 -24.59 -3.78 19.94
C ARG A 10 -24.16 -2.34 19.66
N LYS A 11 -24.14 -1.48 20.68
CA LYS A 11 -23.60 -0.12 20.57
C LYS A 11 -22.11 -0.11 20.20
N LYS A 12 -21.29 -0.99 20.80
CA LYS A 12 -19.86 -1.13 20.48
C LYS A 12 -19.64 -1.62 19.04
N ALA A 13 -20.40 -2.63 18.60
CA ALA A 13 -20.32 -3.16 17.25
C ALA A 13 -20.72 -2.12 16.18
N GLU A 14 -21.78 -1.34 16.43
CA GLU A 14 -22.19 -0.26 15.53
C GLU A 14 -21.13 0.85 15.44
N LYS A 15 -20.57 1.28 16.57
CA LYS A 15 -19.47 2.28 16.60
C LYS A 15 -18.20 1.76 15.89
N GLN A 16 -17.90 0.48 16.02
CA GLN A 16 -16.79 -0.16 15.30
C GLN A 16 -17.06 -0.20 13.78
N LYS A 17 -18.30 -0.50 13.36
CA LYS A 17 -18.70 -0.53 11.95
C LYS A 17 -18.63 0.87 11.32
N GLU A 18 -19.06 1.90 12.04
CA GLU A 18 -18.97 3.29 11.59
C GLU A 18 -17.50 3.74 11.42
N ARG A 19 -16.65 3.44 12.39
CA ARG A 19 -15.19 3.66 12.24
C ARG A 19 -14.62 2.93 11.04
N GLN A 20 -15.03 1.69 10.79
CA GLN A 20 -14.59 0.92 9.62
C GLN A 20 -15.04 1.56 8.30
N LYS A 21 -16.23 2.18 8.23
CA LYS A 21 -16.69 2.90 7.03
C LYS A 21 -15.83 4.12 6.75
N ILE A 22 -15.53 4.93 7.77
CA ILE A 22 -14.67 6.12 7.64
C ILE A 22 -13.26 5.71 7.18
N LEU A 23 -12.72 4.63 7.74
CA LEU A 23 -11.42 4.10 7.33
C LEU A 23 -11.44 3.56 5.88
N GLN A 24 -12.57 3.00 5.43
CA GLN A 24 -12.74 2.53 4.05
C GLN A 24 -12.86 3.68 3.05
N SER A 25 -13.59 4.75 3.38
CA SER A 25 -13.66 5.93 2.50
C SER A 25 -12.32 6.64 2.39
N ALA A 26 -11.56 6.74 3.49
CA ALA A 26 -10.22 7.31 3.47
C ALA A 26 -9.22 6.46 2.67
N PHE A 27 -9.41 5.13 2.62
CA PHE A 27 -8.51 4.21 1.91
C PHE A 27 -8.39 4.51 0.41
N HIS A 28 -9.44 5.08 -0.21
CA HIS A 28 -9.44 5.39 -1.64
C HIS A 28 -8.71 6.70 -2.00
N ASN A 29 -8.54 7.62 -1.05
CA ASN A 29 -7.89 8.92 -1.27
C ASN A 29 -6.45 8.97 -0.75
N LYS A 30 -5.85 7.80 -0.47
CA LYS A 30 -4.49 7.71 0.05
C LYS A 30 -3.46 8.03 -1.00
N GLN A 31 -2.53 8.91 -0.66
CA GLN A 31 -1.32 9.14 -1.45
C GLN A 31 -0.48 7.86 -1.51
N LEU A 32 0.29 7.69 -2.59
CA LEU A 32 1.06 6.46 -2.86
C LEU A 32 1.97 6.04 -1.69
N VAL A 33 2.52 7.01 -0.95
CA VAL A 33 3.39 6.78 0.23
C VAL A 33 2.67 6.17 1.43
N GLU A 34 1.35 6.34 1.53
CA GLU A 34 0.52 5.82 2.63
C GLU A 34 -0.04 4.42 2.35
N TRP A 35 0.25 3.86 1.17
CA TRP A 35 -0.16 2.52 0.81
C TRP A 35 0.75 1.49 1.48
N PRO A 36 0.20 0.42 2.10
CA PRO A 36 1.03 -0.53 2.83
C PRO A 36 2.07 -1.27 1.98
N CYS A 37 1.84 -1.40 0.68
CA CYS A 37 2.81 -1.95 -0.27
C CYS A 37 4.05 -1.06 -0.48
N ASN A 38 3.96 0.22 -0.10
CA ASN A 38 4.99 1.24 -0.31
C ASN A 38 5.47 1.86 1.01
N PHE A 39 5.12 1.26 2.15
CA PHE A 39 5.64 1.69 3.45
C PHE A 39 7.15 1.61 3.49
N LEU A 40 7.78 2.55 4.20
CA LEU A 40 9.19 2.47 4.53
C LEU A 40 9.42 1.31 5.51
N MET A 41 10.48 0.56 5.28
CA MET A 41 10.87 -0.57 6.10
C MET A 41 12.40 -0.66 6.19
N ASP A 42 12.89 -0.93 7.39
CA ASP A 42 14.28 -1.28 7.66
C ASP A 42 14.45 -2.80 7.60
N CYS A 43 15.44 -3.29 6.86
CA CYS A 43 15.76 -4.71 6.90
C CYS A 43 16.38 -5.11 8.24
N ASP A 44 15.84 -6.12 8.90
CA ASP A 44 16.36 -6.61 10.19
C ASP A 44 17.83 -7.08 10.11
N LYS A 45 18.25 -7.62 8.95
CA LYS A 45 19.58 -8.21 8.74
C LYS A 45 20.63 -7.17 8.34
N CYS A 46 20.39 -6.37 7.29
CA CYS A 46 21.38 -5.43 6.76
C CYS A 46 21.13 -3.97 7.16
N LYS A 47 20.04 -3.68 7.89
CA LYS A 47 19.65 -2.34 8.38
C LYS A 47 19.47 -1.28 7.30
N LYS A 48 19.42 -1.66 6.02
CA LYS A 48 19.13 -0.75 4.92
C LYS A 48 17.64 -0.47 4.83
N GLN A 49 17.33 0.79 4.57
CA GLN A 49 15.99 1.28 4.26
C GLN A 49 15.58 0.86 2.86
N GLN A 50 14.34 0.43 2.74
CA GLN A 50 13.70 0.04 1.47
C GLN A 50 12.19 0.18 1.63
N LYS A 51 11.45 0.03 0.54
CA LYS A 51 10.01 -0.16 0.67
C LYS A 51 9.66 -1.53 1.24
N ASN A 52 8.42 -1.68 1.71
CA ASN A 52 7.87 -2.97 2.12
C ASN A 52 7.98 -3.99 0.96
N ARG A 53 8.65 -5.10 1.21
CA ARG A 53 8.90 -6.19 0.26
C ARG A 53 8.87 -7.54 0.95
N ALA A 54 8.63 -8.57 0.14
CA ALA A 54 8.70 -9.94 0.59
C ALA A 54 10.12 -10.31 1.06
N PHE A 55 11.09 -9.92 0.25
CA PHE A 55 12.51 -10.12 0.47
C PHE A 55 13.23 -8.78 0.47
N CYS A 56 14.29 -8.67 1.25
CA CYS A 56 15.12 -7.48 1.19
C CYS A 56 15.79 -7.33 -0.18
N TYR A 57 15.59 -6.20 -0.83
CA TYR A 57 16.22 -5.89 -2.12
C TYR A 57 17.76 -6.05 -2.08
N PHE A 58 18.40 -5.68 -0.97
CA PHE A 58 19.86 -5.67 -0.87
C PHE A 58 20.50 -6.99 -0.45
N CYS A 59 19.85 -7.77 0.41
CA CYS A 59 20.46 -8.96 1.01
C CYS A 59 19.59 -10.22 0.91
N GLN A 60 18.45 -10.12 0.21
CA GLN A 60 17.48 -11.19 -0.04
C GLN A 60 16.90 -11.85 1.21
N ALA A 61 17.16 -11.27 2.40
CA ALA A 61 16.63 -11.79 3.66
C ALA A 61 15.10 -11.65 3.70
N ILE A 62 14.45 -12.68 4.23
CA ILE A 62 13.03 -12.66 4.55
C ILE A 62 12.81 -11.71 5.73
N GLN A 63 11.74 -10.94 5.65
CA GLN A 63 11.36 -10.00 6.69
C GLN A 63 10.70 -10.72 7.87
N ALA A 64 11.21 -10.52 9.08
CA ALA A 64 10.72 -11.22 10.26
C ALA A 64 9.30 -10.78 10.65
N LEU A 65 8.97 -9.50 10.41
CA LEU A 65 7.67 -8.90 10.70
C LEU A 65 6.96 -8.49 9.40
N PRO A 66 6.40 -9.45 8.63
CA PRO A 66 5.75 -9.15 7.36
C PRO A 66 4.52 -8.28 7.58
N VAL A 67 4.41 -7.20 6.80
CA VAL A 67 3.25 -6.31 6.76
C VAL A 67 2.47 -6.58 5.47
N CYS A 68 1.18 -6.87 5.60
CA CYS A 68 0.33 -7.07 4.42
C CYS A 68 0.24 -5.79 3.57
N ALA A 69 0.60 -5.90 2.30
CA ALA A 69 0.58 -4.86 1.27
C ALA A 69 -0.80 -4.21 1.05
N GLN A 70 -1.88 -4.92 1.38
CA GLN A 70 -3.25 -4.43 1.19
C GLN A 70 -3.85 -3.82 2.45
N CYS A 71 -3.76 -4.52 3.59
CA CYS A 71 -4.44 -4.09 4.81
C CYS A 71 -3.52 -3.50 5.88
N GLY A 72 -2.21 -3.52 5.67
CA GLY A 72 -1.20 -3.00 6.60
C GLY A 72 -1.10 -3.77 7.92
N LYS A 73 -1.75 -4.93 8.04
CA LYS A 73 -1.70 -5.75 9.27
C LYS A 73 -0.48 -6.66 9.26
N GLN A 74 0.12 -6.80 10.42
CA GLN A 74 1.18 -7.79 10.73
C GLN A 74 0.63 -9.05 11.42
N LYS A 75 -0.69 -9.11 11.66
CA LYS A 75 -1.36 -10.27 12.26
C LYS A 75 -2.79 -10.44 11.80
N CYS A 76 -3.21 -11.70 11.64
CA CYS A 76 -4.58 -12.09 11.33
C CYS A 76 -5.25 -12.69 12.57
N LEU A 77 -6.44 -12.19 12.90
CA LEU A 77 -7.17 -12.61 14.10
C LEU A 77 -7.97 -13.88 13.81
N SER A 78 -7.98 -14.82 14.76
CA SER A 78 -8.61 -16.14 14.66
C SER A 78 -10.14 -16.08 14.53
N LYS A 79 -10.80 -15.29 15.39
CA LYS A 79 -12.27 -15.29 15.49
C LYS A 79 -12.98 -14.28 14.59
N THR A 80 -12.25 -13.34 14.00
CA THR A 80 -12.83 -12.16 13.32
C THR A 80 -12.22 -11.88 11.95
N GLY A 81 -11.29 -12.71 11.47
CA GLY A 81 -10.64 -12.54 10.18
C GLY A 81 -11.32 -13.32 9.07
N ASP A 82 -11.45 -12.69 7.89
CA ASP A 82 -11.81 -13.34 6.63
C ASP A 82 -10.58 -14.06 6.02
N CYS A 83 -9.94 -14.92 6.82
CA CYS A 83 -8.73 -15.66 6.44
C CYS A 83 -9.11 -16.92 5.67
N LEU A 84 -8.47 -17.17 4.53
CA LEU A 84 -8.68 -18.43 3.78
C LEU A 84 -8.27 -19.64 4.63
N ILE A 85 -7.15 -19.49 5.34
CA ILE A 85 -6.72 -20.44 6.37
C ILE A 85 -7.35 -20.00 7.68
N LYS A 86 -8.26 -20.82 8.22
CA LYS A 86 -8.89 -20.53 9.51
C LYS A 86 -7.88 -20.76 10.63
N HIS A 87 -7.63 -19.74 11.43
CA HIS A 87 -6.82 -19.88 12.64
C HIS A 87 -7.73 -20.26 13.79
N GLY A 88 -7.38 -21.33 14.51
CA GLY A 88 -8.16 -21.82 15.65
C GLY A 88 -8.16 -20.85 16.83
N THR A 89 -7.37 -21.12 17.87
CA THR A 89 -7.24 -20.23 19.03
C THR A 89 -6.17 -19.16 18.85
N VAL A 90 -5.20 -19.38 17.96
CA VAL A 90 -4.02 -18.52 17.76
C VAL A 90 -4.23 -17.48 16.66
N HIS A 91 -3.54 -16.34 16.77
CA HIS A 91 -3.45 -15.37 15.68
C HIS A 91 -2.33 -15.79 14.74
N ALA A 92 -2.53 -15.67 13.43
CA ALA A 92 -1.45 -15.87 12.48
C ALA A 92 -0.54 -14.63 12.42
N THR A 93 0.76 -14.86 12.59
CA THR A 93 1.83 -13.86 12.55
C THR A 93 3.00 -14.42 11.73
N GLY A 94 3.99 -13.58 11.42
CA GLY A 94 5.16 -14.01 10.65
C GLY A 94 4.77 -14.62 9.32
N LEU A 95 5.45 -15.69 8.91
CA LEU A 95 5.18 -16.40 7.65
C LEU A 95 3.80 -17.07 7.61
N GLN A 96 3.19 -17.39 8.75
CA GLN A 96 1.83 -17.96 8.77
C GLN A 96 0.76 -16.94 8.31
N LEU A 97 1.06 -15.64 8.37
CA LEU A 97 0.20 -14.57 7.86
C LEU A 97 0.17 -14.55 6.33
N VAL A 98 1.27 -14.94 5.70
CA VAL A 98 1.54 -14.74 4.28
C VAL A 98 0.67 -15.66 3.44
N GLY A 99 0.05 -15.09 2.40
CA GLY A 99 -0.77 -15.84 1.43
C GLY A 99 -0.21 -15.80 0.01
N ALA A 100 0.30 -14.66 -0.43
CA ALA A 100 0.88 -14.49 -1.77
C ALA A 100 1.90 -13.33 -1.80
N ILE A 101 2.71 -13.28 -2.84
CA ILE A 101 3.51 -12.11 -3.24
C ILE A 101 2.79 -11.43 -4.39
N CYS A 102 2.75 -10.11 -4.40
CA CYS A 102 2.22 -9.36 -5.53
C CYS A 102 3.29 -9.17 -6.61
N ASP A 103 2.99 -9.49 -7.86
CA ASP A 103 3.92 -9.31 -8.98
C ASP A 103 4.23 -7.85 -9.31
N PHE A 104 3.37 -6.90 -8.92
CA PHE A 104 3.59 -5.47 -9.19
C PHE A 104 4.43 -4.80 -8.11
N CYS A 105 4.09 -5.02 -6.83
CA CYS A 105 4.76 -4.34 -5.72
C CYS A 105 5.78 -5.19 -4.96
N GLU A 106 5.92 -6.47 -5.28
CA GLU A 106 6.83 -7.43 -4.61
C GLU A 106 6.65 -7.51 -3.08
N ALA A 107 5.48 -7.11 -2.56
CA ALA A 107 5.19 -7.15 -1.14
C ALA A 107 4.27 -8.33 -0.79
N TRP A 108 4.35 -8.79 0.46
CA TRP A 108 3.50 -9.85 0.98
C TRP A 108 2.03 -9.40 1.05
N ILE A 109 1.13 -10.25 0.60
CA ILE A 109 -0.31 -10.14 0.84
C ILE A 109 -0.69 -11.21 1.86
N CYS A 110 -1.41 -10.83 2.92
CA CYS A 110 -1.89 -11.83 3.87
C CYS A 110 -2.93 -12.77 3.24
N HIS A 111 -3.09 -13.97 3.78
CA HIS A 111 -4.03 -14.98 3.27
C HIS A 111 -5.53 -14.63 3.44
N SER A 112 -5.87 -13.37 3.73
CA SER A 112 -7.27 -12.97 3.79
C SER A 112 -7.86 -13.02 2.40
N LYS A 113 -9.03 -13.65 2.26
CA LYS A 113 -9.73 -13.76 0.97
C LYS A 113 -9.90 -12.39 0.34
N LYS A 114 -10.40 -11.42 1.11
CA LYS A 114 -10.50 -10.03 0.66
C LYS A 114 -9.17 -9.45 0.19
N CYS A 115 -8.06 -9.68 0.89
CA CYS A 115 -6.77 -9.07 0.50
C CYS A 115 -6.23 -9.69 -0.79
N LEU A 116 -6.28 -11.01 -0.90
CA LEU A 116 -5.82 -11.74 -2.08
C LEU A 116 -6.63 -11.43 -3.34
N THR A 117 -7.95 -11.22 -3.22
CA THR A 117 -8.77 -10.89 -4.40
C THR A 117 -8.74 -9.41 -4.76
N THR A 118 -8.46 -8.51 -3.82
CA THR A 118 -8.50 -7.06 -4.08
C THR A 118 -7.16 -6.47 -4.49
N HIS A 119 -6.06 -6.95 -3.89
CA HIS A 119 -4.76 -6.32 -4.10
C HIS A 119 -4.22 -6.46 -5.53
N PRO A 120 -4.21 -7.65 -6.17
CA PRO A 120 -3.69 -7.79 -7.53
C PRO A 120 -4.43 -6.90 -8.54
N CYS A 121 -5.75 -6.77 -8.40
CA CYS A 121 -6.58 -5.96 -9.30
C CYS A 121 -6.47 -4.45 -9.08
N ARG A 122 -6.00 -4.01 -7.92
CA ARG A 122 -5.95 -2.59 -7.53
C ARG A 122 -4.63 -2.25 -6.84
N CYS A 123 -3.55 -2.88 -7.26
CA CYS A 123 -2.24 -2.60 -6.67
C CYS A 123 -1.84 -1.18 -7.09
N PRO A 124 -1.53 -0.27 -6.14
CA PRO A 124 -1.14 1.10 -6.46
C PRO A 124 0.11 1.20 -7.34
N LEU A 125 0.91 0.14 -7.37
CA LEU A 125 2.18 0.07 -8.10
C LEU A 125 2.08 -0.72 -9.42
N GLN A 126 0.89 -0.97 -9.95
CA GLN A 126 0.72 -1.61 -11.28
C GLN A 126 1.49 -0.87 -12.39
N ASN A 127 1.49 0.46 -12.33
CA ASN A 127 2.24 1.33 -13.25
C ASN A 127 3.28 2.13 -12.47
N GLY A 128 3.94 1.47 -11.52
CA GLY A 128 4.86 2.12 -10.57
C GLY A 128 6.26 2.41 -11.12
N ASP A 129 6.47 2.28 -12.43
CA ASP A 129 7.77 2.48 -13.07
C ASP A 129 8.17 3.96 -13.01
N CYS A 130 9.44 4.22 -12.73
CA CYS A 130 9.93 5.60 -12.65
C CYS A 130 10.00 6.22 -14.05
N THR A 131 9.39 7.38 -14.23
CA THR A 131 9.41 8.05 -15.55
C THR A 131 10.78 8.61 -15.95
N GLU A 132 11.70 8.80 -15.01
CA GLU A 132 13.03 9.37 -15.27
C GLU A 132 14.05 8.28 -15.60
N CYS A 133 14.24 7.33 -14.68
CA CYS A 133 15.21 6.25 -14.88
C CYS A 133 14.64 5.02 -15.62
N ASN A 134 13.34 4.97 -15.92
CA ASN A 134 12.64 3.84 -16.57
C ASN A 134 12.81 2.49 -15.85
N ARG A 135 13.24 2.51 -14.59
CA ARG A 135 13.35 1.33 -13.75
C ARG A 135 11.99 0.99 -13.16
N SER A 136 11.66 -0.28 -13.23
CA SER A 136 10.49 -0.86 -12.58
C SER A 136 10.70 -1.00 -11.08
N VAL A 137 9.60 -1.28 -10.39
CA VAL A 137 9.58 -1.53 -8.95
C VAL A 137 10.52 -2.67 -8.53
N TRP A 138 10.82 -3.62 -9.43
CA TRP A 138 11.74 -4.73 -9.16
C TRP A 138 13.21 -4.30 -9.21
N GLU A 139 13.53 -3.26 -9.97
CA GLU A 139 14.90 -2.83 -10.28
C GLU A 139 15.41 -1.74 -9.35
N HIS A 140 14.53 -1.00 -8.66
CA HIS A 140 14.92 -0.05 -7.63
C HIS A 140 14.41 -0.51 -6.27
N GLY A 141 15.25 -0.45 -5.21
CA GLY A 141 14.86 -0.91 -3.86
C GLY A 141 13.97 0.04 -3.07
N GLY A 142 13.96 1.33 -3.44
CA GLY A 142 13.31 2.42 -2.72
C GLY A 142 11.79 2.46 -2.86
N ARG A 143 11.20 3.45 -2.20
CA ARG A 143 9.77 3.76 -2.34
C ARG A 143 9.47 4.43 -3.67
N VAL A 144 8.19 4.39 -4.06
CA VAL A 144 7.67 5.10 -5.22
C VAL A 144 6.84 6.29 -4.77
N PHE A 145 7.02 7.41 -5.45
CA PHE A 145 6.33 8.67 -5.20
C PHE A 145 5.54 9.06 -6.43
N GLN A 146 4.59 9.97 -6.24
CA GLN A 146 3.82 10.54 -7.33
C GLN A 146 4.03 12.06 -7.32
N CYS A 147 4.44 12.62 -8.46
CA CYS A 147 4.63 14.05 -8.59
C CYS A 147 3.31 14.79 -8.36
N SER A 148 3.30 15.83 -7.53
CA SER A 148 2.11 16.62 -7.24
C SER A 148 1.62 17.45 -8.43
N PHE A 149 2.48 17.69 -9.42
CA PHE A 149 2.19 18.54 -10.58
C PHE A 149 1.75 17.74 -11.81
N CYS A 150 2.53 16.73 -12.21
CA CYS A 150 2.25 15.91 -13.41
C CYS A 150 1.66 14.53 -13.10
N ALA A 151 1.54 14.16 -11.83
CA ALA A 151 1.02 12.86 -11.38
C ALA A 151 1.81 11.62 -11.86
N GLN A 152 3.03 11.78 -12.39
CA GLN A 152 3.89 10.67 -12.81
C GLN A 152 4.55 9.97 -11.62
N SER A 153 4.83 8.68 -11.80
CA SER A 153 5.52 7.85 -10.80
C SER A 153 7.03 8.07 -10.86
N LEU A 154 7.63 8.20 -9.68
CA LEU A 154 9.04 8.53 -9.49
C LEU A 154 9.62 7.62 -8.42
N CYS A 155 10.85 7.14 -8.62
CA CYS A 155 11.56 6.43 -7.56
C CYS A 155 12.08 7.42 -6.49
N GLU A 156 12.48 6.89 -5.34
CA GLU A 156 13.00 7.68 -4.21
C GLU A 156 14.24 8.52 -4.58
N ASP A 157 15.03 8.06 -5.55
CA ASP A 157 16.23 8.76 -6.02
C ASP A 157 15.87 9.98 -6.90
N ASP A 158 14.88 9.85 -7.79
CA ASP A 158 14.56 10.85 -8.82
C ASP A 158 13.48 11.87 -8.40
N GLN A 159 12.77 11.61 -7.28
CA GLN A 159 11.57 12.39 -6.94
C GLN A 159 11.83 13.89 -6.74
N PHE A 160 12.97 14.26 -6.17
CA PHE A 160 13.25 15.65 -5.79
C PHE A 160 13.66 16.47 -7.00
N GLU A 161 14.53 15.92 -7.85
CA GLU A 161 15.00 16.57 -9.07
C GLU A 161 13.85 16.77 -10.07
N HIS A 162 12.99 15.76 -10.22
CA HIS A 162 11.81 15.87 -11.06
C HIS A 162 10.81 16.90 -10.50
N GLN A 163 10.52 16.89 -9.18
CA GLN A 163 9.58 17.86 -8.60
C GLN A 163 10.06 19.30 -8.74
N ALA A 164 11.35 19.56 -8.52
CA ALA A 164 11.93 20.88 -8.71
C ALA A 164 11.79 21.35 -10.17
N SER A 165 12.09 20.48 -11.13
CA SER A 165 12.00 20.78 -12.56
C SER A 165 10.55 20.94 -13.04
N CYS A 166 9.64 20.10 -12.55
CA CYS A 166 8.23 20.13 -12.92
C CYS A 166 7.50 21.36 -12.35
N GLN A 167 7.88 21.84 -11.16
CA GLN A 167 7.35 23.07 -10.57
C GLN A 167 7.70 24.30 -11.44
N VAL A 168 8.93 24.37 -11.97
CA VAL A 168 9.35 25.46 -12.86
C VAL A 168 8.52 25.45 -14.16
N LEU A 169 8.27 24.27 -14.75
CA LEU A 169 7.46 24.15 -15.97
C LEU A 169 6.01 24.61 -15.80
N GLU A 170 5.41 24.43 -14.62
CA GLU A 170 4.07 24.99 -14.33
C GLU A 170 4.10 26.52 -14.28
N SER A 171 5.16 27.11 -13.72
CA SER A 171 5.31 28.56 -13.63
C SER A 171 5.56 29.25 -14.98
N GLU A 172 6.18 28.55 -15.94
CA GLU A 172 6.50 29.08 -17.28
C GLU A 172 5.50 28.63 -18.37
N ASN A 173 4.62 27.69 -18.05
CA ASN A 173 3.43 27.26 -18.77
C ASN A 173 3.53 27.22 -20.31
N PHE A 174 3.98 26.10 -20.89
CA PHE A 174 3.31 25.42 -22.02
C PHE A 174 3.81 23.97 -22.20
N LYS A 175 2.85 23.03 -22.15
CA LYS A 175 2.92 21.61 -22.57
C LYS A 175 3.81 20.69 -21.73
N CYS A 176 3.17 19.97 -20.81
CA CYS A 176 3.71 18.73 -20.26
C CYS A 176 3.98 17.74 -21.42
N LYS A 177 5.14 17.09 -21.42
CA LYS A 177 5.67 16.24 -22.52
C LYS A 177 4.86 14.96 -22.85
N ASN A 178 3.60 14.82 -22.42
CA ASN A 178 2.84 13.59 -22.69
C ASN A 178 1.39 13.82 -23.16
N GLU A 179 1.11 13.30 -24.35
CA GLU A 179 -0.15 13.34 -25.10
C GLU A 179 -1.24 12.38 -24.55
N ARG A 180 -1.48 12.36 -23.24
CA ARG A 180 -2.71 11.74 -22.71
C ARG A 180 -3.38 12.67 -21.72
N MET A 181 -4.31 13.45 -22.28
CA MET A 181 -5.36 14.18 -21.60
C MET A 181 -5.89 13.42 -20.38
N MET A 182 -5.76 14.01 -19.20
CA MET A 182 -6.88 14.06 -18.27
C MET A 182 -6.92 15.46 -17.69
N MET A 183 -8.06 16.12 -17.92
CA MET A 183 -8.40 17.43 -17.40
C MET A 183 -8.10 17.49 -15.90
N CYS A 184 -7.31 18.49 -15.51
CA CYS A 184 -7.20 18.94 -14.14
C CYS A 184 -8.62 19.28 -13.65
N ARG A 185 -9.21 18.44 -12.81
CA ARG A 185 -10.45 18.77 -12.10
C ARG A 185 -10.05 19.54 -10.85
N ILE A 186 -10.36 20.84 -10.87
CA ILE A 186 -10.49 21.73 -9.72
C ILE A 186 -11.47 21.12 -8.71
#